data_AF-A0A3S0D6Q4-F1
#
_entry.id   AF-A0A3S0D6Q4-F1
#
_cell.length_a   1.000
_cell.length_b   1.000
_cell.length_c   1.000
_cell.angle_alpha   90.00
_cell.angle_beta   90.00
_cell.angle_gamma   90.00
#
_symmetry.space_group_name_H-M   'P 1'
#
loop_
_entity.id
_entity.type
_entity.pdbx_description
1 polymer ?
#
loop_
_entity_poly.entity_id
_entity_poly.type
_entity_poly.pdbx_seq_one_letter_code
_entity_poly.pdbx_strand_id
1 'polypeptide(L)'
;MSDQFNSSAGEPGVNERSYERWYENAQSFGDDPDAVQENFALRLQEADDRDLSRTVVRQIVSPAVLSELQTSEFQDDIEVVVPMSLFTTAEGQRHSGLLLYLARNRADRPALTSDSDIIAASDNPDQWSGRGMQTALTLPERASSIRENGGVFDTAFERSEIDEIVDELWGPTFDWTEEDAINFRHALERQTQLPPEQRSLWFSAIRMGGSIVSLATAERITMQSGTGPIEMVESTEWLVRNAPELRGQHLMSTNLAVLNALVATDQATGPHGVPLVFAECNFSTRSDLAGRAAGFRIAHRNAGGLPAPQVIRQNVAVGDDITTGRENNLRDFNFTYICRGTYNNLYGNGRARAILQATGLGG
;
A
#
# COMPACT_ATOMS: atom_id res chain seq x y z
N MET A 1 -20.22 -19.69 8.61
CA MET A 1 -19.34 -18.93 7.71
C MET A 1 -18.42 -18.16 8.63
N SER A 2 -17.11 -18.25 8.42
CA SER A 2 -16.14 -17.52 9.26
C SER A 2 -16.32 -16.02 9.02
N ASP A 3 -16.44 -15.24 10.09
CA ASP A 3 -16.51 -13.77 10.07
C ASP A 3 -15.16 -13.11 9.72
N GLN A 4 -14.36 -13.78 8.88
CA GLN A 4 -12.99 -13.40 8.61
C GLN A 4 -12.97 -12.29 7.57
N PHE A 5 -12.28 -11.20 7.90
CA PHE A 5 -12.13 -10.04 7.05
C PHE A 5 -11.13 -10.39 5.93
N ASN A 6 -11.60 -10.50 4.69
CA ASN A 6 -10.72 -10.63 3.53
C ASN A 6 -10.10 -9.26 3.22
N SER A 7 -9.01 -8.96 3.92
CA SER A 7 -8.18 -7.76 3.76
C SER A 7 -7.59 -7.66 2.35
N SER A 8 -7.64 -6.47 1.72
CA SER A 8 -6.91 -6.18 0.48
C SER A 8 -5.40 -6.24 0.70
N ALA A 9 -4.94 -5.98 1.93
CA ALA A 9 -3.56 -6.14 2.36
C ALA A 9 -3.19 -7.61 2.66
N GLY A 10 -4.20 -8.40 3.03
CA GLY A 10 -4.16 -9.84 3.31
C GLY A 10 -3.89 -10.14 4.79
N GLU A 11 -4.45 -11.24 5.26
CA GLU A 11 -4.13 -11.80 6.58
C GLU A 11 -2.92 -12.75 6.50
N PRO A 12 -2.26 -13.08 7.64
CA PRO A 12 -1.24 -14.12 7.68
C PRO A 12 -1.76 -15.46 7.14
N GLY A 13 -1.04 -16.01 6.16
CA GLY A 13 -1.44 -17.21 5.43
C GLY A 13 -1.68 -16.93 3.95
N VAL A 14 -2.31 -17.89 3.29
CA VAL A 14 -2.55 -17.92 1.85
C VAL A 14 -3.92 -17.33 1.54
N ASN A 15 -3.95 -16.44 0.54
CA ASN A 15 -5.16 -15.84 0.01
C ASN A 15 -5.11 -15.87 -1.53
N GLU A 16 -6.16 -16.40 -2.14
CA GLU A 16 -6.39 -16.19 -3.57
C GLU A 16 -7.09 -14.86 -3.77
N ARG A 17 -6.67 -14.14 -4.82
CA ARG A 17 -7.16 -12.82 -5.15
C ARG A 17 -7.60 -12.77 -6.61
N SER A 18 -8.31 -11.69 -6.94
CA SER A 18 -8.70 -11.34 -8.30
C SER A 18 -7.56 -11.52 -9.31
N TYR A 19 -7.93 -11.84 -10.56
CA TYR A 19 -6.99 -12.13 -11.66
C TYR A 19 -6.11 -13.36 -11.44
N GLU A 20 -6.62 -14.35 -10.70
CA GLU A 20 -5.97 -15.65 -10.45
C GLU A 20 -4.61 -15.48 -9.76
N ARG A 21 -4.58 -14.64 -8.72
CA ARG A 21 -3.33 -14.34 -8.00
C ARG A 21 -3.30 -15.05 -6.65
N TRP A 22 -2.15 -15.61 -6.33
CA TRP A 22 -1.86 -16.18 -5.02
C TRP A 22 -1.01 -15.23 -4.21
N TYR A 23 -1.50 -14.85 -3.03
CA TYR A 23 -0.79 -14.01 -2.08
C TYR A 23 -0.60 -14.76 -0.76
N GLU A 24 0.64 -14.95 -0.35
CA GLU A 24 0.98 -15.47 0.98
C GLU A 24 1.65 -14.38 1.82
N ASN A 25 1.06 -14.09 2.98
CA ASN A 25 1.77 -13.40 4.06
C ASN A 25 2.32 -14.47 4.99
N ALA A 26 3.64 -14.69 4.99
CA ALA A 26 4.25 -15.75 5.76
C ALA A 26 3.95 -15.62 7.26
N GLN A 27 3.64 -16.76 7.88
CA GLN A 27 3.25 -16.82 9.30
C GLN A 27 4.44 -16.90 10.26
N SER A 28 5.66 -16.99 9.75
CA SER A 28 6.90 -17.08 10.52
C SER A 28 8.01 -16.21 9.94
N PHE A 29 8.97 -15.86 10.80
CA PHE A 29 10.23 -15.26 10.37
C PHE A 29 11.04 -16.28 9.57
N GLY A 30 11.55 -15.87 8.40
CA GLY A 30 12.40 -16.72 7.56
C GLY A 30 13.88 -16.52 7.89
N ASP A 31 14.46 -17.39 8.72
CA ASP A 31 15.89 -17.38 9.03
C ASP A 31 16.69 -18.50 8.34
N ASP A 32 16.00 -19.53 7.85
CA ASP A 32 16.54 -20.64 7.07
C ASP A 32 16.33 -20.42 5.55
N PRO A 33 17.42 -20.25 4.76
CA PRO A 33 17.32 -20.04 3.32
C PRO A 33 16.68 -21.21 2.56
N ASP A 34 16.90 -22.45 3.00
CA ASP A 34 16.37 -23.63 2.33
C ASP A 34 14.85 -23.68 2.51
N ALA A 35 14.38 -23.49 3.75
CA ALA A 35 12.95 -23.47 4.05
C ALA A 35 12.18 -22.36 3.30
N VAL A 36 12.78 -21.17 3.14
CA VAL A 36 12.15 -20.07 2.38
C VAL A 36 12.04 -20.41 0.90
N GLN A 37 13.10 -20.98 0.31
CA GLN A 37 13.11 -21.42 -1.09
C GLN A 37 12.16 -22.58 -1.34
N GLU A 38 12.15 -23.58 -0.46
CA GLU A 38 11.22 -24.72 -0.53
C GLU A 38 9.77 -24.26 -0.44
N ASN A 39 9.44 -23.32 0.48
CA ASN A 39 8.09 -22.77 0.55
C ASN A 39 7.72 -22.05 -0.75
N PHE A 40 8.60 -21.21 -1.30
CA PHE A 40 8.29 -20.52 -2.55
C PHE A 40 8.13 -21.48 -3.72
N ALA A 41 9.02 -22.49 -3.86
CA ALA A 41 8.91 -23.53 -4.88
C ALA A 41 7.59 -24.32 -4.77
N LEU A 42 7.18 -24.68 -3.55
CA LEU A 42 5.90 -25.34 -3.31
C LEU A 42 4.73 -24.47 -3.77
N ARG A 43 4.73 -23.16 -3.46
CA ARG A 43 3.67 -22.25 -3.91
C ARG A 43 3.63 -22.08 -5.42
N LEU A 44 4.78 -22.10 -6.09
CA LEU A 44 4.82 -22.09 -7.55
C LEU A 44 4.21 -23.36 -8.15
N GLN A 45 4.54 -24.53 -7.58
CA GLN A 45 3.93 -25.79 -8.01
C GLN A 45 2.41 -25.81 -7.78
N GLU A 46 1.95 -25.40 -6.59
CA GLU A 46 0.52 -25.33 -6.28
C GLU A 46 -0.22 -24.33 -7.18
N ALA A 47 0.43 -23.21 -7.52
CA ALA A 47 -0.13 -22.23 -8.44
C ALA A 47 -0.27 -22.79 -9.85
N ASP A 48 0.74 -23.52 -10.35
CA ASP A 48 0.67 -24.20 -11.64
C ASP A 48 -0.44 -25.26 -11.68
N ASP A 49 -0.58 -26.06 -10.61
CA ASP A 49 -1.63 -27.08 -10.48
C ASP A 49 -3.06 -26.49 -10.48
N ARG A 50 -3.18 -25.22 -10.07
CA ARG A 50 -4.44 -24.47 -9.99
C ARG A 50 -4.64 -23.47 -11.12
N ASP A 51 -3.75 -23.48 -12.12
CA ASP A 51 -3.76 -22.57 -13.28
C ASP A 51 -3.67 -21.08 -12.90
N LEU A 52 -3.05 -20.77 -11.76
CA LEU A 52 -2.93 -19.41 -11.24
C LEU A 52 -1.86 -18.62 -11.96
N SER A 53 -2.11 -17.34 -12.12
CA SER A 53 -1.36 -16.47 -13.00
C SER A 53 -0.12 -15.81 -12.40
N ARG A 54 -0.14 -15.65 -11.07
CA ARG A 54 0.91 -14.97 -10.33
C ARG A 54 0.93 -15.45 -8.89
N THR A 55 2.12 -15.68 -8.39
CA THR A 55 2.38 -16.07 -7.00
C THR A 55 3.22 -15.00 -6.34
N VAL A 56 2.81 -14.54 -5.15
CA VAL A 56 3.54 -13.57 -4.34
C VAL A 56 3.64 -14.10 -2.91
N VAL A 57 4.87 -14.22 -2.40
CA VAL A 57 5.16 -14.54 -1.00
C VAL A 57 5.82 -13.34 -0.35
N ARG A 58 5.15 -12.78 0.65
CA ARG A 58 5.63 -11.68 1.49
C ARG A 58 6.12 -12.26 2.82
N GLN A 59 7.39 -12.06 3.14
CA GLN A 59 7.98 -12.57 4.38
C GLN A 59 8.98 -11.59 4.99
N ILE A 60 9.10 -11.58 6.31
CA ILE A 60 10.25 -10.96 6.98
C ILE A 60 11.34 -12.02 7.12
N VAL A 61 12.52 -11.76 6.57
CA VAL A 61 13.63 -12.72 6.50
C VAL A 61 14.91 -12.19 7.14
N SER A 62 15.84 -13.09 7.45
CA SER A 62 17.19 -12.74 7.85
C SER A 62 18.03 -12.26 6.64
N PRO A 63 19.09 -11.47 6.85
CA PRO A 63 20.01 -11.12 5.76
C PRO A 63 20.71 -12.31 5.09
N ALA A 64 20.84 -13.45 5.79
CA ALA A 64 21.43 -14.66 5.24
C ALA A 64 20.54 -15.27 4.15
N VAL A 65 19.22 -15.33 4.38
CA VAL A 65 18.24 -15.79 3.39
C VAL A 65 18.34 -15.01 2.09
N LEU A 66 18.39 -13.68 2.17
CA LEU A 66 18.51 -12.85 0.97
C LEU A 66 19.83 -13.09 0.23
N SER A 67 20.93 -13.31 0.94
CA SER A 67 22.24 -13.56 0.32
C SER A 67 22.26 -14.86 -0.49
N GLU A 68 21.63 -15.93 0.03
CA GLU A 68 21.53 -17.22 -0.66
C GLU A 68 20.59 -17.14 -1.87
N LEU A 69 19.42 -16.50 -1.71
CA LEU A 69 18.43 -16.34 -2.78
C LEU A 69 19.01 -15.68 -4.03
N GLN A 70 19.95 -14.74 -3.86
CA GLN A 70 20.61 -14.06 -4.97
C GLN A 70 21.53 -14.95 -5.81
N THR A 71 21.97 -16.07 -5.28
CA THR A 71 22.75 -17.06 -6.02
C THR A 71 21.93 -18.29 -6.39
N SER A 72 20.64 -18.28 -6.06
CA SER A 72 19.69 -19.35 -6.34
C SER A 72 18.98 -19.14 -7.68
N GLU A 73 18.16 -20.12 -8.07
CA GLU A 73 17.25 -20.00 -9.22
C GLU A 73 16.15 -18.94 -9.04
N PHE A 74 15.89 -18.49 -7.80
CA PHE A 74 14.86 -17.51 -7.47
C PHE A 74 15.35 -16.06 -7.46
N GLN A 75 16.58 -15.80 -7.91
CA GLN A 75 17.17 -14.46 -7.92
C GLN A 75 16.29 -13.44 -8.65
N ASP A 76 15.70 -13.81 -9.79
CA ASP A 76 14.89 -12.92 -10.64
C ASP A 76 13.44 -12.72 -10.11
N ASP A 77 13.04 -13.50 -9.10
CA ASP A 77 11.75 -13.38 -8.43
C ASP A 77 11.75 -12.39 -7.26
N ILE A 78 12.92 -11.83 -6.91
CA ILE A 78 13.03 -10.81 -5.86
C ILE A 78 12.50 -9.47 -6.40
N GLU A 79 11.29 -9.10 -6.01
CA GLU A 79 10.68 -7.83 -6.45
C GLU A 79 10.88 -6.68 -5.44
N VAL A 80 10.79 -6.96 -4.14
CA VAL A 80 10.84 -5.96 -3.05
C VAL A 80 11.78 -6.41 -1.94
N VAL A 81 12.65 -5.50 -1.50
CA VAL A 81 13.49 -5.67 -0.30
C VAL A 81 13.49 -4.39 0.53
N VAL A 82 13.07 -4.46 1.79
CA VAL A 82 13.07 -3.29 2.69
C VAL A 82 13.74 -3.65 4.02
N PRO A 83 14.79 -2.91 4.45
CA PRO A 83 15.38 -3.10 5.76
C PRO A 83 14.40 -2.73 6.86
N MET A 84 14.08 -3.70 7.73
CA MET A 84 13.16 -3.47 8.83
C MET A 84 13.75 -2.59 9.93
N SER A 85 15.08 -2.38 9.91
CA SER A 85 15.79 -1.43 10.79
C SER A 85 15.36 0.03 10.59
N LEU A 86 14.68 0.31 9.47
CA LEU A 86 14.06 1.61 9.21
C LEU A 86 12.76 1.83 10.01
N PHE A 87 12.31 0.82 10.76
CA PHE A 87 11.11 0.81 11.59
C PHE A 87 11.45 0.35 13.01
N THR A 88 10.45 0.34 13.88
CA THR A 88 10.61 -0.10 15.28
C THR A 88 9.61 -1.17 15.62
N THR A 89 10.01 -2.11 16.46
CA THR A 89 9.08 -3.01 17.12
C THR A 89 8.22 -2.25 18.13
N ALA A 90 7.21 -2.93 18.66
CA ALA A 90 6.38 -2.47 19.77
C ALA A 90 7.18 -1.92 20.96
N GLU A 91 8.29 -2.58 21.26
CA GLU A 91 9.18 -2.24 22.37
C GLU A 91 10.23 -1.17 22.00
N GLY A 92 10.11 -0.55 20.82
CA GLY A 92 11.01 0.48 20.32
C GLY A 92 12.37 -0.05 19.84
N GLN A 93 12.54 -1.37 19.73
CA GLN A 93 13.78 -1.99 19.29
C GLN A 93 13.93 -1.92 17.77
N ARG A 94 15.19 -1.88 17.30
CA ARG A 94 15.49 -1.95 15.86
C ARG A 94 15.43 -3.41 15.40
N HIS A 95 14.75 -3.66 14.28
CA HIS A 95 14.72 -4.98 13.67
C HIS A 95 15.92 -5.17 12.72
N SER A 96 16.53 -6.35 12.71
CA SER A 96 17.67 -6.66 11.82
C SER A 96 17.26 -7.36 10.52
N GLY A 97 16.03 -7.86 10.43
CA GLY A 97 15.53 -8.54 9.24
C GLY A 97 15.11 -7.60 8.11
N LEU A 98 14.64 -8.21 7.03
CA LEU A 98 14.29 -7.60 5.76
C LEU A 98 12.86 -8.01 5.39
N LEU A 99 12.00 -7.07 5.00
CA LEU A 99 10.79 -7.43 4.27
C LEU A 99 11.21 -7.84 2.86
N LEU A 100 10.81 -9.04 2.45
CA LEU A 100 11.11 -9.64 1.15
C LEU A 100 9.80 -10.00 0.44
N TYR A 101 9.66 -9.60 -0.83
CA TYR A 101 8.62 -10.13 -1.71
C TYR A 101 9.29 -10.99 -2.77
N LEU A 102 8.96 -12.29 -2.75
CA LEU A 102 9.24 -13.20 -3.85
C LEU A 102 8.00 -13.31 -4.71
N ALA A 103 8.12 -13.06 -6.01
CA ALA A 103 6.99 -13.09 -6.91
C ALA A 103 7.34 -13.57 -8.31
N ARG A 104 6.46 -14.40 -8.87
CA ARG A 104 6.59 -14.94 -10.22
C ARG A 104 5.24 -14.88 -10.94
N ASN A 105 5.26 -14.39 -12.18
CA ASN A 105 4.14 -14.52 -13.10
C ASN A 105 4.29 -15.80 -13.91
N ARG A 106 3.17 -16.32 -14.43
CA ARG A 106 3.22 -17.30 -15.52
C ARG A 106 3.97 -16.73 -16.73
N ALA A 107 4.58 -17.61 -17.50
CA ALA A 107 5.42 -17.25 -18.63
C ALA A 107 4.70 -16.47 -19.74
N ASP A 108 3.38 -16.63 -19.87
CA ASP A 108 2.51 -15.89 -20.78
C ASP A 108 2.13 -14.48 -20.29
N ARG A 109 2.51 -14.13 -19.05
CA ARG A 109 2.30 -12.83 -18.39
C ARG A 109 3.64 -12.11 -18.10
N PRO A 110 4.41 -11.69 -19.14
CA PRO A 110 5.67 -10.98 -18.93
C PRO A 110 5.43 -9.57 -18.36
N ALA A 111 6.46 -8.88 -17.84
CA ALA A 111 6.31 -7.48 -17.42
C ALA A 111 5.77 -6.57 -18.55
N LEU A 112 5.01 -5.52 -18.22
CA LEU A 112 4.49 -4.57 -19.23
C LEU A 112 5.59 -3.60 -19.66
N THR A 113 6.33 -3.11 -18.68
CA THR A 113 7.44 -2.18 -18.84
C THR A 113 8.70 -2.82 -18.29
N SER A 114 9.87 -2.51 -18.88
CA SER A 114 11.13 -2.99 -18.33
C SER A 114 11.37 -2.36 -16.95
N ASP A 115 11.93 -3.13 -16.01
CA ASP A 115 12.30 -2.61 -14.69
C ASP A 115 13.20 -1.39 -14.83
N SER A 116 14.15 -1.38 -15.78
CA SER A 116 15.04 -0.24 -16.02
C SER A 116 14.31 1.06 -16.36
N ASP A 117 13.22 1.00 -17.14
CA ASP A 117 12.45 2.19 -17.50
C ASP A 117 11.63 2.70 -16.32
N ILE A 118 10.99 1.78 -15.57
CA ILE A 118 10.27 2.13 -14.34
C ILE A 118 11.23 2.79 -13.36
N ILE A 119 12.40 2.19 -13.14
CA ILE A 119 13.47 2.68 -12.27
C ILE A 119 13.91 4.09 -12.68
N ALA A 120 14.21 4.31 -13.97
CA ALA A 120 14.66 5.60 -14.47
C ALA A 120 13.61 6.71 -14.29
N ALA A 121 12.33 6.41 -14.55
CA ALA A 121 11.22 7.34 -14.38
C ALA A 121 10.89 7.66 -12.92
N SER A 122 11.15 6.69 -12.04
CA SER A 122 10.99 6.77 -10.59
C SER A 122 12.10 7.61 -9.91
N ASP A 123 13.33 7.54 -10.42
CA ASP A 123 14.47 8.30 -9.89
C ASP A 123 14.46 9.77 -10.30
N ASN A 124 13.93 10.05 -11.49
CA ASN A 124 13.87 11.41 -12.05
C ASN A 124 12.42 11.83 -12.33
N PRO A 125 11.57 11.95 -11.30
CA PRO A 125 10.15 12.21 -11.50
C PRO A 125 9.87 13.55 -12.17
N ASP A 126 10.69 14.57 -11.92
CA ASP A 126 10.53 15.90 -12.53
C ASP A 126 10.73 15.90 -14.05
N GLN A 127 11.55 14.99 -14.57
CA GLN A 127 11.78 14.83 -16.00
C GLN A 127 10.59 14.15 -16.70
N TRP A 128 9.85 13.31 -15.97
CA TRP A 128 8.77 12.47 -16.51
C TRP A 128 7.37 12.99 -16.21
N SER A 129 7.19 13.81 -15.18
CA SER A 129 5.88 14.38 -14.84
C SER A 129 5.48 15.56 -15.72
N GLY A 130 6.44 16.21 -16.39
CA GLY A 130 6.24 17.48 -17.13
C GLY A 130 5.70 18.62 -16.24
N ARG A 131 5.57 18.38 -14.94
CA ARG A 131 4.95 19.23 -13.94
C ARG A 131 5.85 19.18 -12.73
N GLY A 132 6.63 20.24 -12.53
CA GLY A 132 7.41 20.40 -11.31
C GLY A 132 6.47 20.21 -10.13
N MET A 133 6.80 19.27 -9.26
CA MET A 133 5.97 18.96 -8.10
C MET A 133 6.12 20.11 -7.11
N GLN A 134 5.32 21.18 -7.25
CA GLN A 134 5.37 22.32 -6.37
C GLN A 134 4.79 21.93 -5.01
N THR A 135 5.63 21.48 -4.09
CA THR A 135 5.30 21.19 -2.70
C THR A 135 5.41 22.43 -1.81
N ALA A 136 5.17 23.64 -2.35
CA ALA A 136 5.40 24.89 -1.63
C ALA A 136 4.58 24.99 -0.33
N LEU A 137 3.39 24.38 -0.31
CA LEU A 137 2.55 24.25 0.86
C LEU A 137 2.91 23.01 1.67
N THR A 138 2.98 23.18 3.00
CA THR A 138 3.02 22.09 3.99
C THR A 138 1.72 21.29 3.98
N LEU A 139 1.74 20.08 4.55
CA LEU A 139 0.55 19.20 4.58
C LEU A 139 -0.68 19.87 5.25
N PRO A 140 -0.55 20.54 6.42
CA PRO A 140 -1.68 21.28 7.00
C PRO A 140 -2.17 22.43 6.11
N GLU A 141 -1.28 23.17 5.45
CA GLU A 141 -1.68 24.27 4.56
C GLU A 141 -2.45 23.78 3.34
N ARG A 142 -2.09 22.62 2.77
CA ARG A 142 -2.86 21.99 1.69
C ARG A 142 -4.25 21.59 2.15
N ALA A 143 -4.36 20.98 3.34
CA ALA A 143 -5.65 20.60 3.93
C ALA A 143 -6.54 21.83 4.18
N SER A 144 -5.99 22.89 4.78
CA SER A 144 -6.71 24.15 4.98
C SER A 144 -7.17 24.75 3.65
N SER A 145 -6.31 24.78 2.63
CA SER A 145 -6.66 25.33 1.32
C SER A 145 -7.81 24.56 0.65
N ILE A 146 -7.81 23.23 0.72
CA ILE A 146 -8.93 22.43 0.19
C ILE A 146 -10.22 22.76 0.96
N ARG A 147 -10.15 22.87 2.28
CA ARG A 147 -11.32 23.22 3.11
C ARG A 147 -11.86 24.61 2.82
N GLU A 148 -10.99 25.60 2.68
CA GLU A 148 -11.35 26.99 2.31
C GLU A 148 -12.03 27.06 0.94
N ASN A 149 -11.69 26.14 0.03
CA ASN A 149 -12.34 25.99 -1.27
C ASN A 149 -13.62 25.11 -1.23
N GLY A 150 -14.19 24.88 -0.04
CA GLY A 150 -15.44 24.14 0.14
C GLY A 150 -15.27 22.62 0.23
N GLY A 151 -14.04 22.13 0.37
CA GLY A 151 -13.77 20.73 0.64
C GLY A 151 -14.18 20.31 2.05
N VAL A 152 -14.80 19.15 2.18
CA VAL A 152 -15.11 18.50 3.46
C VAL A 152 -14.32 17.21 3.55
N PHE A 153 -13.75 16.92 4.72
CA PHE A 153 -12.98 15.71 4.96
C PHE A 153 -13.79 14.74 5.83
N ASP A 154 -13.87 13.49 5.40
CA ASP A 154 -14.59 12.44 6.12
C ASP A 154 -13.66 11.29 6.48
N THR A 155 -13.86 10.73 7.66
CA THR A 155 -13.17 9.54 8.19
C THR A 155 -14.15 8.56 8.84
N ALA A 156 -15.44 8.81 8.58
CA ALA A 156 -16.58 7.99 8.93
C ALA A 156 -17.53 8.00 7.72
N PHE A 157 -18.14 6.87 7.37
CA PHE A 157 -19.18 6.81 6.33
C PHE A 157 -20.47 6.25 6.93
N GLU A 158 -21.59 6.84 6.54
CA GLU A 158 -22.91 6.25 6.76
C GLU A 158 -23.11 5.05 5.83
N ARG A 159 -24.00 4.13 6.21
CA ARG A 159 -24.26 2.91 5.45
C ARG A 159 -24.63 3.18 3.99
N SER A 160 -25.43 4.21 3.73
CA SER A 160 -25.84 4.62 2.38
C SER A 160 -24.69 5.18 1.53
N GLU A 161 -23.62 5.66 2.16
CA GLU A 161 -22.42 6.14 1.46
C GLU A 161 -21.48 4.98 1.12
N ILE A 162 -21.52 3.89 1.91
CA ILE A 162 -20.76 2.67 1.62
C ILE A 162 -21.24 2.06 0.29
N ASP A 163 -22.55 2.10 0.01
CA ASP A 163 -23.09 1.70 -1.30
C ASP A 163 -22.43 2.48 -2.45
N GLU A 164 -22.44 3.81 -2.40
CA GLU A 164 -21.82 4.68 -3.42
C GLU A 164 -20.31 4.36 -3.58
N ILE A 165 -19.60 4.20 -2.46
CA ILE A 165 -18.17 3.93 -2.46
C ILE A 165 -17.84 2.59 -3.11
N VAL A 166 -18.57 1.55 -2.74
CA VAL A 166 -18.28 0.19 -3.20
C VAL A 166 -18.75 0.02 -4.64
N ASP A 167 -19.96 0.45 -4.96
CA ASP A 167 -20.61 0.10 -6.22
C ASP A 167 -20.30 1.12 -7.34
N GLU A 168 -20.06 2.39 -7.01
CA GLU A 168 -19.85 3.46 -8.01
C GLU A 168 -18.41 3.98 -8.07
N LEU A 169 -17.60 3.78 -7.02
CA LEU A 169 -16.25 4.31 -6.94
C LEU A 169 -15.19 3.21 -7.02
N TRP A 170 -14.97 2.46 -5.96
CA TRP A 170 -13.89 1.49 -5.88
C TRP A 170 -14.15 0.22 -6.67
N GLY A 171 -15.36 -0.33 -6.65
CA GLY A 171 -15.71 -1.53 -7.39
C GLY A 171 -15.36 -1.44 -8.87
N PRO A 172 -15.83 -0.39 -9.59
CA PRO A 172 -15.44 -0.18 -10.98
C PRO A 172 -13.95 0.15 -11.17
N THR A 173 -13.34 0.90 -10.25
CA THR A 173 -11.92 1.33 -10.36
C THR A 173 -10.96 0.16 -10.21
N PHE A 174 -11.25 -0.80 -9.34
CA PHE A 174 -10.36 -1.92 -9.05
C PHE A 174 -10.86 -3.24 -9.62
N ASP A 175 -11.94 -3.17 -10.41
CA ASP A 175 -12.62 -4.28 -11.07
C ASP A 175 -12.81 -5.44 -10.08
N TRP A 176 -13.47 -5.09 -8.97
CA TRP A 176 -13.80 -5.99 -7.87
C TRP A 176 -14.92 -6.94 -8.27
N THR A 177 -14.85 -8.17 -7.77
CA THR A 177 -15.98 -9.07 -7.84
C THR A 177 -17.09 -8.61 -6.88
N GLU A 178 -18.31 -9.10 -7.11
CA GLU A 178 -19.43 -8.86 -6.18
C GLU A 178 -19.09 -9.35 -4.76
N GLU A 179 -18.37 -10.47 -4.65
CA GLU A 179 -17.93 -11.00 -3.36
C GLU A 179 -16.92 -10.07 -2.66
N ASP A 180 -15.92 -9.55 -3.39
CA ASP A 180 -14.94 -8.59 -2.85
C ASP A 180 -15.64 -7.33 -2.35
N ALA A 181 -16.59 -6.81 -3.14
CA ALA A 181 -17.41 -5.66 -2.79
C ALA A 181 -18.22 -5.89 -1.49
N ILE A 182 -18.87 -7.06 -1.35
CA ILE A 182 -19.63 -7.44 -0.15
C ILE A 182 -18.70 -7.57 1.08
N ASN A 183 -17.55 -8.24 0.92
CA ASN A 183 -16.59 -8.43 2.00
C ASN A 183 -16.04 -7.08 2.50
N PHE A 184 -15.69 -6.19 1.58
CA PHE A 184 -15.17 -4.87 1.90
C PHE A 184 -16.23 -3.98 2.56
N ARG A 185 -17.49 -4.04 2.10
CA ARG A 185 -18.64 -3.39 2.73
C ARG A 185 -18.81 -3.82 4.18
N HIS A 186 -18.80 -5.11 4.46
CA HIS A 186 -18.87 -5.64 5.82
C HIS A 186 -17.67 -5.22 6.68
N ALA A 187 -16.49 -5.08 6.08
CA ALA A 187 -15.32 -4.55 6.76
C ALA A 187 -15.51 -3.09 7.18
N LEU A 188 -15.92 -2.22 6.27
CA LEU A 188 -16.17 -0.81 6.56
C LEU A 188 -17.24 -0.63 7.64
N GLU A 189 -18.36 -1.36 7.54
CA GLU A 189 -19.44 -1.33 8.54
C GLU A 189 -18.95 -1.75 9.93
N ARG A 190 -18.04 -2.73 10.01
CA ARG A 190 -17.50 -3.22 11.28
C ARG A 190 -16.50 -2.23 11.88
N GLN A 191 -15.58 -1.71 11.06
CA GLN A 191 -14.44 -0.92 11.51
C GLN A 191 -14.86 0.49 11.97
N THR A 192 -15.93 1.03 11.39
CA THR A 192 -16.54 2.30 11.85
C THR A 192 -17.08 2.22 13.27
N GLN A 193 -17.47 1.04 13.74
CA GLN A 193 -18.03 0.81 15.08
C GLN A 193 -16.96 0.54 16.14
N LEU A 194 -15.71 0.24 15.74
CA LEU A 194 -14.63 -0.07 16.66
C LEU A 194 -13.95 1.20 17.20
N PRO A 195 -13.50 1.19 18.47
CA PRO A 195 -12.59 2.20 19.00
C PRO A 195 -11.32 2.32 18.15
N PRO A 196 -10.74 3.53 17.99
CA PRO A 196 -9.56 3.78 17.14
C PRO A 196 -8.42 2.76 17.32
N GLU A 197 -8.09 2.41 18.56
CA GLU A 197 -7.00 1.48 18.89
C GLU A 197 -7.24 0.04 18.42
N GLN A 198 -8.50 -0.34 18.17
CA GLN A 198 -8.90 -1.67 17.71
C GLN A 198 -9.09 -1.76 16.20
N ARG A 199 -8.97 -0.64 15.47
CA ARG A 199 -9.18 -0.60 14.02
C ARG A 199 -8.04 -1.28 13.29
N SER A 200 -8.37 -2.11 12.31
CA SER A 200 -7.44 -2.69 11.35
C SER A 200 -7.59 -2.11 9.94
N LEU A 201 -8.57 -1.22 9.74
CA LEU A 201 -8.83 -0.52 8.50
C LEU A 201 -9.11 0.96 8.82
N TRP A 202 -8.41 1.85 8.12
CA TRP A 202 -8.61 3.29 8.14
C TRP A 202 -9.03 3.77 6.76
N PHE A 203 -9.71 4.90 6.74
CA PHE A 203 -10.16 5.51 5.50
C PHE A 203 -10.20 7.02 5.63
N SER A 204 -10.05 7.69 4.49
CA SER A 204 -10.22 9.12 4.37
C SER A 204 -10.88 9.48 3.04
N ALA A 205 -11.79 10.43 3.08
CA ALA A 205 -12.42 11.02 1.91
C ALA A 205 -12.25 12.54 1.87
N ILE A 206 -12.32 13.07 0.67
CA ILE A 206 -12.58 14.49 0.42
C ILE A 206 -13.86 14.60 -0.39
N ARG A 207 -14.83 15.38 0.10
CA ARG A 207 -16.03 15.79 -0.63
C ARG A 207 -15.91 17.22 -1.13
N MET A 208 -16.43 17.47 -2.33
CA MET A 208 -16.64 18.82 -2.86
C MET A 208 -18.03 18.89 -3.49
N GLY A 209 -18.80 19.93 -3.15
CA GLY A 209 -20.17 20.06 -3.65
C GLY A 209 -21.10 18.91 -3.27
N GLY A 210 -20.82 18.22 -2.16
CA GLY A 210 -21.59 17.08 -1.66
C GLY A 210 -21.17 15.70 -2.19
N SER A 211 -20.37 15.64 -3.26
CA SER A 211 -19.87 14.37 -3.83
C SER A 211 -18.47 14.03 -3.34
N ILE A 212 -18.18 12.73 -3.16
CA ILE A 212 -16.81 12.24 -2.89
C ILE A 212 -15.95 12.46 -4.14
N VAL A 213 -14.85 13.18 -4.00
CA VAL A 213 -13.91 13.48 -5.10
C VAL A 213 -12.54 12.80 -4.93
N SER A 214 -12.19 12.40 -3.71
CA SER A 214 -10.97 11.65 -3.40
C SER A 214 -11.24 10.66 -2.27
N LEU A 215 -10.65 9.46 -2.36
CA LEU A 215 -10.84 8.37 -1.41
C LEU A 215 -9.55 7.55 -1.26
N ALA A 216 -9.24 7.10 -0.05
CA ALA A 216 -8.09 6.23 0.21
C ALA A 216 -8.34 5.36 1.45
N THR A 217 -7.70 4.19 1.47
CA THR A 217 -7.72 3.25 2.59
C THR A 217 -6.32 2.92 3.06
N ALA A 218 -6.25 2.45 4.30
CA ALA A 218 -5.06 1.84 4.86
C ALA A 218 -5.45 0.68 5.75
N GLU A 219 -4.70 -0.41 5.65
CA GLU A 219 -5.00 -1.68 6.31
C GLU A 219 -3.82 -2.15 7.13
N ARG A 220 -4.11 -2.63 8.35
CA ARG A 220 -3.11 -3.18 9.26
C ARG A 220 -2.76 -4.60 8.82
N ILE A 221 -1.47 -4.88 8.72
CA ILE A 221 -0.90 -6.22 8.57
C ILE A 221 -0.02 -6.50 9.78
N THR A 222 -0.08 -7.71 10.32
CA THR A 222 0.87 -8.19 11.32
C THR A 222 1.72 -9.30 10.72
N MET A 223 3.04 -9.11 10.69
CA MET A 223 3.99 -10.12 10.21
C MET A 223 4.90 -10.58 11.34
N GLN A 224 5.32 -11.85 11.30
CA GLN A 224 6.24 -12.40 12.30
C GLN A 224 7.70 -12.10 11.96
N SER A 225 8.45 -11.70 12.98
CA SER A 225 9.85 -11.34 12.89
C SER A 225 10.68 -12.13 13.91
N GLY A 226 12.01 -12.14 13.78
CA GLY A 226 12.90 -12.85 14.70
C GLY A 226 12.87 -12.32 16.14
N THR A 227 12.27 -11.16 16.37
CA THR A 227 12.11 -10.53 17.69
C THR A 227 10.64 -10.37 18.10
N GLY A 228 9.70 -10.99 17.38
CA GLY A 228 8.26 -10.90 17.64
C GLY A 228 7.45 -10.29 16.48
N PRO A 229 6.15 -10.02 16.69
CA PRO A 229 5.30 -9.47 15.65
C PRO A 229 5.67 -8.01 15.32
N ILE A 230 5.59 -7.65 14.05
CA ILE A 230 5.72 -6.29 13.55
C ILE A 230 4.40 -5.85 12.94
N GLU A 231 3.89 -4.70 13.38
CA GLU A 231 2.76 -4.04 12.74
C GLU A 231 3.22 -3.23 11.54
N MET A 232 2.54 -3.48 10.43
CA MET A 232 2.69 -2.78 9.17
C MET A 232 1.33 -2.23 8.77
N VAL A 233 1.34 -1.21 7.93
CA VAL A 233 0.14 -0.60 7.37
C VAL A 233 0.34 -0.49 5.87
N GLU A 234 -0.47 -1.20 5.10
CA GLU A 234 -0.52 -1.04 3.65
C GLU A 234 -1.55 0.05 3.33
N SER A 235 -1.15 1.13 2.68
CA SER A 235 -2.07 2.12 2.14
C SER A 235 -2.50 1.69 0.75
N THR A 236 -3.79 1.43 0.62
CA THR A 236 -4.42 0.73 -0.49
C THR A 236 -5.56 1.59 -1.08
N GLU A 237 -6.09 1.18 -2.23
CA GLU A 237 -7.26 1.76 -2.93
C GLU A 237 -7.31 3.31 -3.05
N TRP A 238 -6.31 3.90 -3.71
CA TRP A 238 -6.27 5.35 -3.95
C TRP A 238 -7.11 5.75 -5.16
N LEU A 239 -8.14 6.57 -4.95
CA LEU A 239 -8.99 7.09 -6.03
C LEU A 239 -9.15 8.62 -5.96
N VAL A 240 -9.02 9.28 -7.11
CA VAL A 240 -9.54 10.64 -7.34
C VAL A 240 -10.48 10.58 -8.53
N ARG A 241 -11.67 11.18 -8.42
CA ARG A 241 -12.59 11.27 -9.56
C ARG A 241 -11.90 11.97 -10.73
N ASN A 242 -12.02 11.39 -11.91
CA ASN A 242 -11.42 11.95 -13.12
C ASN A 242 -12.26 13.13 -13.64
N ALA A 243 -12.08 14.31 -13.07
CA ALA A 243 -12.73 15.54 -13.51
C ALA A 243 -11.68 16.66 -13.76
N PRO A 244 -11.74 17.38 -14.90
CA PRO A 244 -10.75 18.41 -15.24
C PRO A 244 -10.55 19.48 -14.17
N GLU A 245 -11.62 19.91 -13.51
CA GLU A 245 -11.63 20.91 -12.46
C GLU A 245 -10.89 20.48 -11.19
N LEU A 246 -10.80 19.18 -10.92
CA LEU A 246 -10.13 18.62 -9.75
C LEU A 246 -8.60 18.49 -9.93
N ARG A 247 -8.11 18.67 -11.17
CA ARG A 247 -6.69 18.47 -11.50
C ARG A 247 -5.82 19.53 -10.85
N GLY A 248 -4.68 19.09 -10.32
CA GLY A 248 -3.68 19.99 -9.72
C GLY A 248 -4.02 20.49 -8.31
N GLN A 249 -5.15 20.09 -7.74
CA GLN A 249 -5.55 20.49 -6.39
C GLN A 249 -4.92 19.65 -5.27
N HIS A 250 -3.97 18.76 -5.60
CA HIS A 250 -3.27 17.89 -4.64
C HIS A 250 -4.19 16.98 -3.79
N LEU A 251 -5.42 16.72 -4.25
CA LEU A 251 -6.45 15.97 -3.51
C LEU A 251 -5.94 14.66 -2.94
N MET A 252 -5.40 13.76 -3.77
CA MET A 252 -4.90 12.47 -3.29
C MET A 252 -3.78 12.64 -2.26
N SER A 253 -2.77 13.47 -2.54
CA SER A 253 -1.66 13.65 -1.60
C SER A 253 -2.11 14.24 -0.25
N THR A 254 -3.12 15.10 -0.25
CA THR A 254 -3.72 15.61 0.99
C THR A 254 -4.54 14.53 1.68
N ASN A 255 -5.34 13.76 0.92
CA ASN A 255 -6.15 12.68 1.48
C ASN A 255 -5.29 11.59 2.14
N LEU A 256 -4.15 11.24 1.53
CA LEU A 256 -3.15 10.34 2.09
C LEU A 256 -2.47 10.93 3.33
N ALA A 257 -2.20 12.24 3.36
CA ALA A 257 -1.66 12.89 4.55
C ALA A 257 -2.64 12.84 5.72
N VAL A 258 -3.93 13.00 5.47
CA VAL A 258 -4.99 12.84 6.47
C VAL A 258 -5.07 11.39 6.95
N LEU A 259 -5.07 10.43 6.02
CA LEU A 259 -5.08 9.00 6.35
C LEU A 259 -3.90 8.60 7.23
N ASN A 260 -2.68 9.00 6.84
CA ASN A 260 -1.47 8.74 7.63
C ASN A 260 -1.49 9.44 8.99
N ALA A 261 -2.12 10.62 9.08
CA ALA A 261 -2.31 11.30 10.36
C ALA A 261 -3.27 10.52 11.28
N LEU A 262 -4.34 9.93 10.74
CA LEU A 262 -5.26 9.05 11.49
C LEU A 262 -4.54 7.80 12.01
N VAL A 263 -3.80 7.12 11.13
CA VAL A 263 -2.98 5.95 11.51
C VAL A 263 -2.01 6.36 12.63
N ALA A 264 -1.35 7.51 12.51
CA ALA A 264 -0.43 8.01 13.53
C ALA A 264 -1.13 8.30 14.86
N THR A 265 -2.33 8.89 14.86
CA THR A 265 -3.04 9.19 16.11
C THR A 265 -3.56 7.94 16.79
N ASP A 266 -4.11 7.01 16.02
CA ASP A 266 -4.73 5.78 16.52
C ASP A 266 -3.67 4.82 17.08
N GLN A 267 -2.48 4.80 16.47
CA GLN A 267 -1.36 3.97 16.92
C GLN A 267 -0.44 4.64 17.94
N ALA A 268 -0.43 5.98 18.06
CA ALA A 268 0.36 6.68 19.08
C ALA A 268 -0.04 6.29 20.51
N THR A 269 -1.26 5.80 20.70
CA THR A 269 -1.78 5.26 21.97
C THR A 269 -1.58 3.76 22.11
N GLY A 270 -1.17 3.07 21.04
CA GLY A 270 -0.96 1.62 21.01
C GLY A 270 0.42 1.20 21.53
N PRO A 271 0.56 -0.05 21.98
CA PRO A 271 1.83 -0.58 22.48
C PRO A 271 2.87 -0.81 21.36
N HIS A 272 2.54 -0.57 20.09
CA HIS A 272 3.25 -1.11 18.93
C HIS A 272 4.22 -0.15 18.20
N GLY A 273 4.34 1.11 18.65
CA GLY A 273 5.31 2.05 18.08
C GLY A 273 4.89 2.66 16.73
N VAL A 274 5.84 3.16 15.95
CA VAL A 274 5.58 3.74 14.61
C VAL A 274 5.49 2.60 13.57
N PRO A 275 4.37 2.45 12.85
CA PRO A 275 4.23 1.37 11.87
C PRO A 275 5.12 1.60 10.66
N LEU A 276 5.47 0.51 9.98
CA LEU A 276 5.87 0.60 8.58
C LEU A 276 4.62 0.89 7.75
N VAL A 277 4.50 2.12 7.23
CA VAL A 277 3.48 2.46 6.23
C VAL A 277 4.07 2.28 4.84
N PHE A 278 3.46 1.42 4.03
CA PHE A 278 3.87 1.16 2.65
C PHE A 278 2.68 1.20 1.69
N ALA A 279 2.95 1.28 0.39
CA ALA A 279 1.94 1.28 -0.64
C ALA A 279 2.51 0.75 -1.96
N GLU A 280 1.68 0.00 -2.69
CA GLU A 280 1.94 -0.41 -4.07
C GLU A 280 1.31 0.63 -5.00
N CYS A 281 2.14 1.42 -5.68
CA CYS A 281 1.69 2.56 -6.46
C CYS A 281 1.65 2.27 -7.96
N ASN A 282 0.48 2.37 -8.59
CA ASN A 282 0.31 2.17 -10.04
C ASN A 282 1.26 3.11 -10.82
N PHE A 283 2.17 2.51 -11.60
CA PHE A 283 3.16 3.24 -12.36
C PHE A 283 2.53 4.00 -13.54
N SER A 284 1.48 3.46 -14.15
CA SER A 284 0.86 4.06 -15.34
C SER A 284 0.19 5.41 -15.04
N THR A 285 -0.45 5.52 -13.88
CA THR A 285 -1.08 6.76 -13.40
C THR A 285 -0.14 7.66 -12.61
N ARG A 286 1.10 7.21 -12.39
CA ARG A 286 2.09 7.88 -11.53
C ARG A 286 1.57 8.16 -10.12
N SER A 287 0.85 7.20 -9.53
CA SER A 287 0.36 7.29 -8.15
C SER A 287 1.52 7.44 -7.14
N ASP A 288 2.73 6.98 -7.51
CA ASP A 288 3.97 7.18 -6.75
C ASP A 288 4.27 8.66 -6.47
N LEU A 289 3.89 9.55 -7.39
CA LEU A 289 4.05 10.99 -7.20
C LEU A 289 3.10 11.47 -6.10
N ALA A 290 1.81 11.12 -6.15
CA ALA A 290 0.86 11.49 -5.10
C ALA A 290 1.32 10.99 -3.71
N GLY A 291 1.80 9.74 -3.64
CA GLY A 291 2.43 9.19 -2.45
C GLY A 291 3.65 10.01 -2.00
N ARG A 292 4.55 10.39 -2.91
CA ARG A 292 5.73 11.21 -2.57
C ARG A 292 5.35 12.55 -1.95
N ALA A 293 4.30 13.20 -2.42
CA ALA A 293 3.80 14.44 -1.81
C ALA A 293 3.21 14.26 -0.41
N ALA A 294 2.84 13.02 -0.04
CA ALA A 294 2.43 12.61 1.30
C ALA A 294 3.59 11.99 2.13
N GLY A 295 4.82 12.02 1.63
CA GLY A 295 6.01 11.55 2.35
C GLY A 295 6.41 10.11 2.08
N PHE A 296 5.73 9.39 1.17
CA PHE A 296 6.23 8.11 0.69
C PHE A 296 7.52 8.32 -0.11
N ARG A 297 8.38 7.31 -0.10
CA ARG A 297 9.54 7.24 -0.95
C ARG A 297 9.63 5.87 -1.58
N ILE A 298 10.20 5.81 -2.76
CA ILE A 298 10.57 4.54 -3.38
C ILE A 298 11.65 3.91 -2.52
N ALA A 299 11.53 2.60 -2.31
CA ALA A 299 12.48 1.90 -1.48
C ALA A 299 13.91 1.99 -2.04
N HIS A 300 14.89 1.96 -1.13
CA HIS A 300 16.29 1.96 -1.54
C HIS A 300 16.52 0.69 -2.35
N ARG A 301 16.85 0.85 -3.63
CA ARG A 301 17.09 -0.28 -4.53
C ARG A 301 18.32 -1.09 -4.12
N ASN A 302 19.23 -0.49 -3.34
CA ASN A 302 20.31 -1.20 -2.70
C ASN A 302 20.01 -1.28 -1.20
N ALA A 303 19.32 -2.34 -0.78
CA ALA A 303 18.93 -2.59 0.60
C ALA A 303 19.78 -3.72 1.17
N GLY A 304 20.56 -3.45 2.22
CA GLY A 304 21.44 -4.47 2.81
C GLY A 304 22.64 -4.86 1.93
N GLY A 305 23.01 -4.02 0.96
CA GLY A 305 24.09 -4.31 -0.01
C GLY A 305 23.62 -4.94 -1.31
N LEU A 306 22.30 -5.15 -1.46
CA LEU A 306 21.72 -6.03 -2.45
C LEU A 306 20.69 -5.29 -3.34
N PRO A 307 20.78 -5.44 -4.68
CA PRO A 307 19.88 -4.78 -5.62
C PRO A 307 18.51 -5.47 -5.66
N ALA A 308 17.43 -4.72 -5.42
CA ALA A 308 16.06 -5.12 -5.72
C ALA A 308 15.40 -4.01 -6.54
N PRO A 309 14.61 -4.33 -7.57
CA PRO A 309 14.03 -3.34 -8.47
C PRO A 309 13.02 -2.44 -7.76
N GLN A 310 12.34 -2.97 -6.73
CA GLN A 310 11.19 -2.32 -6.05
C GLN A 310 10.00 -2.12 -6.99
N VAL A 311 9.85 -3.07 -7.92
CA VAL A 311 8.83 -3.08 -8.98
C VAL A 311 8.00 -4.35 -8.81
N ILE A 312 6.69 -4.16 -8.74
CA ILE A 312 5.70 -5.23 -8.59
C ILE A 312 5.00 -5.38 -9.93
N ARG A 313 5.27 -6.50 -10.62
CA ARG A 313 4.93 -6.67 -12.05
C ARG A 313 3.51 -7.19 -12.21
N GLN A 314 2.75 -6.63 -13.15
CA GLN A 314 1.40 -7.07 -13.54
C GLN A 314 0.51 -7.47 -12.34
N ASN A 315 0.38 -6.55 -11.39
CA ASN A 315 -0.20 -6.84 -10.09
C ASN A 315 -1.73 -6.96 -10.15
N VAL A 316 -2.45 -5.87 -10.44
CA VAL A 316 -3.92 -5.87 -10.49
C VAL A 316 -4.39 -5.01 -11.66
N ALA A 317 -5.59 -5.27 -12.18
CA ALA A 317 -6.22 -4.38 -13.13
C ALA A 317 -6.67 -3.08 -12.44
N VAL A 318 -6.75 -2.00 -13.22
CA VAL A 318 -7.29 -0.72 -12.76
C VAL A 318 -8.23 -0.19 -13.85
N GLY A 319 -9.50 -0.01 -13.51
CA GLY A 319 -10.57 0.57 -14.32
C GLY A 319 -10.47 2.10 -14.41
N ASP A 320 -9.29 2.60 -14.79
CA ASP A 320 -9.01 4.04 -14.98
C ASP A 320 -9.10 4.47 -16.46
N ASP A 321 -9.80 3.69 -17.29
CA ASP A 321 -9.91 3.79 -18.76
C ASP A 321 -8.57 3.73 -19.52
N ILE A 322 -7.43 3.56 -18.83
CA ILE A 322 -6.14 3.36 -19.48
C ILE A 322 -6.08 1.92 -20.01
N THR A 323 -5.66 1.73 -21.25
CA THR A 323 -5.48 0.39 -21.83
C THR A 323 -4.00 0.09 -21.89
N THR A 324 -3.56 -1.04 -21.31
CA THR A 324 -2.15 -1.49 -21.43
C THR A 324 -1.90 -2.30 -22.69
N GLY A 325 -2.93 -2.55 -23.48
CA GLY A 325 -2.85 -3.35 -24.71
C GLY A 325 -2.63 -4.84 -24.44
N ARG A 326 -2.90 -5.30 -23.22
CA ARG A 326 -2.81 -6.71 -22.79
C ARG A 326 -4.12 -7.18 -22.17
N GLU A 327 -4.26 -8.49 -22.06
CA GLU A 327 -5.40 -9.14 -21.39
C GLU A 327 -5.55 -8.62 -19.95
N ASN A 328 -6.81 -8.40 -19.53
CA ASN A 328 -7.21 -7.93 -18.20
C ASN A 328 -6.66 -6.55 -17.78
N ASN A 329 -5.99 -5.79 -18.66
CA ASN A 329 -5.50 -4.44 -18.35
C ASN A 329 -4.67 -4.35 -17.04
N LEU A 330 -3.91 -5.40 -16.71
CA LEU A 330 -3.05 -5.41 -15.52
C LEU A 330 -2.04 -4.26 -15.56
N ARG A 331 -1.54 -3.84 -14.38
CA ARG A 331 -0.59 -2.72 -14.21
C ARG A 331 0.68 -3.14 -13.49
N ASP A 332 1.79 -2.47 -13.80
CA ASP A 332 3.02 -2.52 -13.00
C ASP A 332 2.97 -1.45 -11.91
N PHE A 333 3.54 -1.74 -10.74
CA PHE A 333 3.50 -0.89 -9.56
C PHE A 333 4.90 -0.64 -9.01
N ASN A 334 5.13 0.53 -8.43
CA ASN A 334 6.30 0.79 -7.60
C ASN A 334 5.95 0.49 -6.13
N PHE A 335 6.86 -0.20 -5.44
CA PHE A 335 6.78 -0.30 -3.99
C PHE A 335 7.30 0.99 -3.34
N THR A 336 6.48 1.58 -2.47
CA THR A 336 6.83 2.80 -1.74
C THR A 336 6.56 2.64 -0.25
N TYR A 337 7.29 3.39 0.58
CA TYR A 337 7.05 3.41 2.03
C TYR A 337 7.39 4.76 2.66
N ILE A 338 6.91 4.98 3.88
CA ILE A 338 7.28 6.11 4.73
C ILE A 338 8.28 5.62 5.77
N CYS A 339 9.55 6.05 5.68
CA CYS A 339 10.55 5.64 6.67
C CYS A 339 10.28 6.31 8.02
N ARG A 340 10.73 5.69 9.13
CA ARG A 340 10.53 6.23 10.49
C ARG A 340 10.96 7.70 10.63
N GLY A 341 12.07 8.09 10.02
CA GLY A 341 12.57 9.47 10.06
C GLY A 341 11.57 10.45 9.43
N THR A 342 11.10 10.15 8.23
CA THR A 342 10.07 10.95 7.53
C THR A 342 8.75 10.91 8.28
N TYR A 343 8.33 9.75 8.77
CA TYR A 343 7.08 9.58 9.51
C TYR A 343 7.06 10.44 10.77
N ASN A 344 8.11 10.36 11.59
CA ASN A 344 8.26 11.20 12.78
C ASN A 344 8.30 12.70 12.45
N ASN A 345 8.92 13.05 11.32
CA ASN A 345 9.01 14.44 10.89
C ASN A 345 7.68 15.00 10.38
N LEU A 346 6.87 14.21 9.67
CA LEU A 346 5.63 14.68 9.07
C LEU A 346 4.40 14.46 9.96
N TYR A 347 4.36 13.35 10.69
CA TYR A 347 3.19 12.91 11.44
C TYR A 347 3.43 12.83 12.96
N GLY A 348 4.68 12.79 13.42
CA GLY A 348 5.02 12.76 14.86
C GLY A 348 4.79 14.08 15.63
N ASN A 349 4.95 14.05 16.96
CA ASN A 349 4.98 15.22 17.86
C ASN A 349 3.85 16.25 17.67
N GLY A 350 2.59 15.80 17.58
CA GLY A 350 1.44 16.69 17.41
C GLY A 350 1.21 17.20 15.98
N ARG A 351 2.08 16.85 15.02
CA ARG A 351 1.89 17.24 13.60
C ARG A 351 0.72 16.50 12.95
N ALA A 352 0.52 15.21 13.25
CA ALA A 352 -0.68 14.50 12.83
C ALA A 352 -1.94 15.25 13.31
N ARG A 353 -1.98 15.70 14.57
CA ARG A 353 -3.11 16.51 15.08
C ARG A 353 -3.25 17.84 14.34
N ALA A 354 -2.17 18.52 13.99
CA ALA A 354 -2.24 19.76 13.20
C ALA A 354 -2.83 19.52 11.79
N ILE A 355 -2.49 18.40 11.14
CA ILE A 355 -3.11 17.99 9.87
C ILE A 355 -4.62 17.77 10.07
N LEU A 356 -5.02 16.99 11.08
CA LEU A 356 -6.43 16.73 11.35
C LEU A 356 -7.20 18.00 11.75
N GLN A 357 -6.60 18.92 12.50
CA GLN A 357 -7.21 20.22 12.83
C GLN A 357 -7.43 21.10 11.59
N ALA A 358 -6.49 21.10 10.64
CA ALA A 358 -6.63 21.82 9.38
C ALA A 358 -7.80 21.30 8.54
N THR A 359 -8.17 20.02 8.67
CA THR A 359 -9.34 19.43 8.02
C THR A 359 -10.66 19.66 8.77
N GLY A 360 -10.61 20.04 10.06
CA GLY A 360 -11.79 20.10 10.94
C GLY A 360 -12.06 18.81 11.73
N LEU A 361 -11.24 17.76 11.57
CA LEU A 361 -11.36 16.47 12.25
C LEU A 361 -10.66 16.42 13.62
N GLY A 362 -9.83 17.40 13.97
CA GLY A 362 -8.97 17.38 15.16
C GLY A 362 -9.62 17.80 16.49
N GLY A 363 -10.88 17.39 16.71
CA GLY A 363 -11.67 17.66 17.92
C GLY A 363 -11.24 16.89 19.17
#